data_AF-A0A2X4YQ70-F1
#
_entry.id   AF-A0A2X4YQ70-F1
#
_cell.length_a   1.000
_cell.length_b   1.000
_cell.length_c   1.000
_cell.angle_alpha   90.00
_cell.angle_beta   90.00
_cell.angle_gamma   90.00
#
_symmetry.space_group_name_H-M   'P 1'
#
loop_
_entity.id
_entity.type
_entity.pdbx_description
1 polymer ?
#
loop_
_entity_poly.entity_id
_entity_poly.type
_entity_poly.pdbx_seq_one_letter_code
_entity_poly.pdbx_strand_id
1 'polypeptide(L)'
;MKKKWVTVMLAGSLIGSVAMPFTMGNHSYAVTLEKVDLAVQEQLREDLEVFYKGLKGFPTYSSSHAGGISAIGNNAFPVAINPDTIPFAGASRYGEGRVFAAGFSEYFDFSNSDPDKTAVLSNILKWVTSKEEIHADHLTYEDALDGKGKITLVTNREVPVSADLPINLEHVDNFLSIKLNPLKHQVIYVNNFHQPLSDAEVTALLAYVQQGGAVIFGEKGWVMAEHPKEWMSSINLKPKIADYGIQKLLNEVGLSLSNVIATTKTATLPLLPLEKIQNYYVPTLIDKAKAIEKGTLDAATLNIGPEGADATKKKEVIAQVVSGTVSSLVEEHPLLEQMKLDLHQLEITWPFVKSDYPYSSALLAYQVNEASLDVNGEKSQYADHFPGPVSSDATIIGNKEIEVDFDYQDLSHLGMAYPPGTWISTGLYAPAGETIEIDVPEGIEDLYVQVGSHTDVLTGKTTWSRMPIVAMEEKLNLEQTKLKVLMEGLYILYQKLQSQV
;
A
#
# COMPACT_ATOMS: atom_id res chain seq x y z
N MET A 1 3.95 14.26 55.22
CA MET A 1 4.12 14.93 53.91
C MET A 1 2.87 15.77 53.63
N LYS A 2 3.07 17.03 53.23
CA LYS A 2 2.02 18.07 53.23
C LYS A 2 1.10 17.93 52.02
N LYS A 3 -0.20 17.76 52.28
CA LYS A 3 -1.28 17.94 51.29
C LYS A 3 -1.19 19.37 50.72
N LYS A 4 -1.21 19.50 49.40
CA LYS A 4 -1.42 20.78 48.70
C LYS A 4 -2.71 20.68 47.90
N TRP A 5 -3.63 21.58 48.17
CA TRP A 5 -4.86 21.83 47.42
C TRP A 5 -4.71 23.16 46.71
N VAL A 6 -5.06 23.27 45.42
CA VAL A 6 -5.33 24.57 44.76
C VAL A 6 -6.35 24.39 43.63
N THR A 7 -7.27 25.36 43.53
CA THR A 7 -8.38 25.51 42.58
C THR A 7 -7.97 26.30 41.33
N VAL A 8 -8.55 25.94 40.18
CA VAL A 8 -8.27 26.43 38.81
C VAL A 8 -9.13 27.65 38.44
N MET A 9 -8.60 28.58 37.63
CA MET A 9 -9.35 29.62 36.93
C MET A 9 -9.09 29.56 35.41
N LEU A 10 -10.17 29.65 34.63
CA LEU A 10 -10.19 29.64 33.16
C LEU A 10 -10.05 31.05 32.57
N ALA A 11 -9.27 31.19 31.51
CA ALA A 11 -9.42 32.27 30.53
C ALA A 11 -9.03 31.76 29.14
N GLY A 12 -9.97 31.84 28.19
CA GLY A 12 -9.79 31.40 26.81
C GLY A 12 -9.64 32.56 25.84
N SER A 13 -8.92 32.32 24.74
CA SER A 13 -9.05 33.08 23.51
C SER A 13 -8.62 32.23 22.31
N LEU A 14 -9.54 32.09 21.34
CA LEU A 14 -9.32 31.50 20.02
C LEU A 14 -8.51 32.45 19.13
N ILE A 15 -7.60 31.90 18.31
CA ILE A 15 -7.16 32.52 17.05
C ILE A 15 -7.17 31.43 15.98
N GLY A 16 -7.95 31.63 14.92
CA GLY A 16 -8.02 30.76 13.74
C GLY A 16 -7.01 31.15 12.66
N SER A 17 -6.57 30.19 11.88
CA SER A 17 -5.75 30.37 10.67
C SER A 17 -6.50 29.89 9.42
N VAL A 18 -6.41 30.70 8.37
CA VAL A 18 -7.07 30.56 7.07
C VAL A 18 -6.19 29.71 6.13
N ALA A 19 -6.76 28.68 5.50
CA ALA A 19 -6.14 27.97 4.38
C ALA A 19 -6.59 28.58 3.04
N MET A 20 -5.66 28.68 2.07
CA MET A 20 -5.98 29.06 0.69
C MET A 20 -6.08 27.81 -0.20
N PRO A 21 -7.02 27.75 -1.16
CA PRO A 21 -7.24 26.56 -1.97
C PRO A 21 -6.36 26.54 -3.23
N PHE A 22 -5.78 25.37 -3.52
CA PHE A 22 -5.27 25.01 -4.83
C PHE A 22 -6.42 24.46 -5.69
N THR A 23 -6.53 24.92 -6.94
CA THR A 23 -7.55 24.48 -7.90
C THR A 23 -6.99 23.39 -8.81
N MET A 24 -7.51 22.16 -8.72
CA MET A 24 -7.32 21.12 -9.75
C MET A 24 -8.55 21.04 -10.65
N GLY A 25 -8.31 20.89 -11.96
CA GLY A 25 -9.34 20.83 -12.99
C GLY A 25 -10.13 19.51 -12.94
N ASN A 26 -11.46 19.63 -13.02
CA ASN A 26 -12.38 18.51 -13.18
C ASN A 26 -12.13 17.78 -14.52
N HIS A 27 -11.64 16.54 -14.47
CA HIS A 27 -11.74 15.61 -15.58
C HIS A 27 -12.78 14.54 -15.24
N SER A 28 -13.86 14.50 -16.03
CA SER A 28 -14.93 13.52 -15.89
C SER A 28 -14.43 12.13 -16.34
N TYR A 29 -14.43 11.17 -15.43
CA TYR A 29 -14.21 9.75 -15.72
C TYR A 29 -15.48 9.15 -16.33
N ALA A 30 -15.69 9.36 -17.62
CA ALA A 30 -16.68 8.64 -18.40
C ALA A 30 -16.03 8.25 -19.73
N VAL A 31 -15.21 7.19 -19.70
CA VAL A 31 -14.72 6.57 -20.92
C VAL A 31 -15.81 5.62 -21.41
N THR A 32 -16.52 6.04 -22.45
CA THR A 32 -17.33 5.15 -23.28
C THR A 32 -16.40 4.10 -23.92
N LEU A 33 -16.48 2.88 -23.41
CA LEU A 33 -15.83 1.67 -23.94
C LEU A 33 -16.42 1.28 -25.30
N GLU A 34 -16.01 1.94 -26.39
CA GLU A 34 -16.22 1.42 -27.75
C GLU A 34 -15.28 2.09 -28.76
N LYS A 35 -13.97 1.89 -28.53
CA LYS A 35 -12.80 2.04 -29.42
C LYS A 35 -11.61 2.40 -28.54
N VAL A 36 -11.09 1.42 -27.79
CA VAL A 36 -9.67 1.54 -27.40
C VAL A 36 -8.89 1.56 -28.71
N ASP A 37 -8.08 2.60 -28.89
CA ASP A 37 -7.34 2.84 -30.12
C ASP A 37 -6.57 1.58 -30.52
N LEU A 38 -6.79 1.09 -31.74
CA LEU A 38 -6.10 -0.10 -32.27
C LEU A 38 -4.58 0.06 -32.18
N ALA A 39 -4.08 1.29 -32.29
CA ALA A 39 -2.66 1.59 -32.12
C ALA A 39 -2.16 1.32 -30.68
N VAL A 40 -2.95 1.68 -29.67
CA VAL A 40 -2.61 1.42 -28.25
C VAL A 40 -2.61 -0.08 -27.97
N GLN A 41 -3.56 -0.82 -28.55
CA GLN A 41 -3.63 -2.28 -28.45
C GLN A 41 -2.42 -2.96 -29.11
N GLU A 42 -2.01 -2.48 -30.28
CA GLU A 42 -0.82 -2.98 -30.98
C GLU A 42 0.45 -2.69 -30.18
N GLN A 43 0.62 -1.44 -29.72
CA GLN A 43 1.79 -1.04 -28.94
C GLN A 43 1.94 -1.89 -27.67
N LEU A 44 0.84 -2.16 -26.99
CA LEU A 44 0.84 -3.01 -25.80
C LEU A 44 1.17 -4.47 -26.12
N ARG A 45 0.74 -4.99 -27.29
CA ARG A 45 1.12 -6.32 -27.75
C ARG A 45 2.63 -6.39 -27.99
N GLU A 46 3.18 -5.43 -28.72
CA GLU A 46 4.61 -5.33 -29.00
C GLU A 46 5.42 -5.21 -27.70
N ASP A 47 4.96 -4.39 -26.76
CA ASP A 47 5.59 -4.22 -25.45
C ASP A 47 5.64 -5.55 -24.68
N LEU A 48 4.54 -6.31 -24.65
CA LEU A 48 4.49 -7.63 -24.01
C LEU A 48 5.38 -8.68 -24.70
N GLU A 49 5.46 -8.65 -26.03
CA GLU A 49 6.35 -9.54 -26.78
C GLU A 49 7.82 -9.36 -26.40
N VAL A 50 8.26 -8.11 -26.13
CA VAL A 50 9.62 -7.85 -25.62
C VAL A 50 9.83 -8.54 -24.28
N PHE A 51 8.90 -8.40 -23.33
CA PHE A 51 9.00 -9.05 -22.03
C PHE A 51 9.01 -10.58 -22.11
N TYR A 52 8.25 -11.16 -23.04
CA TYR A 52 8.01 -12.60 -23.14
C TYR A 52 9.04 -13.33 -23.99
N LYS A 53 9.87 -12.59 -24.73
CA LYS A 53 10.86 -13.15 -25.65
C LYS A 53 11.78 -14.16 -24.95
N GLY A 54 11.73 -15.40 -25.41
CA GLY A 54 12.57 -16.49 -24.91
C GLY A 54 12.14 -17.11 -23.57
N LEU A 55 11.03 -16.66 -22.98
CA LEU A 55 10.51 -17.20 -21.73
C LEU A 55 9.49 -18.31 -22.00
N LYS A 56 9.49 -19.35 -21.16
CA LYS A 56 8.41 -20.37 -21.11
C LYS A 56 7.25 -19.96 -20.21
N GLY A 57 7.51 -18.97 -19.35
CA GLY A 57 6.64 -18.47 -18.30
C GLY A 57 7.42 -17.49 -17.44
N PHE A 58 6.73 -16.74 -16.61
CA PHE A 58 7.36 -15.80 -15.69
C PHE A 58 7.78 -16.52 -14.40
N PRO A 59 9.08 -16.54 -14.04
CA PRO A 59 9.52 -17.27 -12.86
C PRO A 59 9.16 -16.54 -11.56
N THR A 60 8.78 -17.31 -10.54
CA THR A 60 8.58 -16.87 -9.16
C THR A 60 9.37 -17.76 -8.21
N TYR A 61 9.60 -17.29 -6.98
CA TYR A 61 10.47 -17.97 -6.00
C TYR A 61 9.80 -18.04 -4.64
N SER A 62 9.88 -19.17 -3.93
CA SER A 62 9.23 -19.32 -2.61
C SER A 62 9.85 -18.41 -1.54
N SER A 63 11.16 -18.15 -1.63
CA SER A 63 11.85 -17.14 -0.81
C SER A 63 11.35 -15.72 -1.10
N SER A 64 10.69 -15.49 -2.24
CA SER A 64 10.37 -14.15 -2.67
C SER A 64 9.15 -13.58 -1.99
N HIS A 65 8.13 -14.37 -1.67
CA HIS A 65 6.86 -13.82 -1.17
C HIS A 65 6.48 -12.54 -1.94
N ALA A 66 6.55 -12.53 -3.28
CA ALA A 66 6.57 -11.28 -4.04
C ALA A 66 5.34 -10.41 -3.74
N GLY A 67 5.52 -9.09 -3.65
CA GLY A 67 4.41 -8.13 -3.53
C GLY A 67 3.61 -7.99 -4.83
N GLY A 68 2.44 -7.37 -4.76
CA GLY A 68 1.65 -7.06 -5.95
C GLY A 68 2.06 -5.73 -6.59
N ILE A 69 1.95 -5.64 -7.92
CA ILE A 69 2.13 -4.42 -8.71
C ILE A 69 0.93 -4.21 -9.62
N SER A 70 0.09 -3.24 -9.28
CA SER A 70 -1.12 -2.92 -10.03
C SER A 70 -0.89 -1.83 -11.07
N ALA A 71 -1.61 -1.92 -12.19
CA ALA A 71 -1.70 -0.83 -13.18
C ALA A 71 -2.96 0.01 -12.91
N ILE A 72 -2.77 1.30 -12.65
CA ILE A 72 -3.81 2.27 -12.28
C ILE A 72 -3.94 3.46 -13.23
N GLY A 73 -2.92 3.73 -14.06
CA GLY A 73 -2.93 4.81 -15.06
C GLY A 73 -3.06 4.31 -16.49
N ASN A 74 -3.54 5.17 -17.40
CA ASN A 74 -3.89 4.80 -18.77
C ASN A 74 -2.71 4.30 -19.63
N ASN A 75 -1.49 4.67 -19.27
CA ASN A 75 -0.26 4.25 -19.96
C ASN A 75 0.48 3.12 -19.22
N ALA A 76 -0.14 2.56 -18.18
CA ALA A 76 0.41 1.49 -17.38
C ALA A 76 -0.30 0.17 -17.68
N PHE A 77 0.43 -0.93 -17.58
CA PHE A 77 -0.10 -2.27 -17.83
C PHE A 77 0.60 -3.33 -16.98
N PRO A 78 -0.12 -4.39 -16.58
CA PRO A 78 0.51 -5.56 -15.96
C PRO A 78 1.41 -6.30 -16.95
N VAL A 79 2.55 -6.81 -16.49
CA VAL A 79 3.48 -7.63 -17.28
C VAL A 79 3.42 -9.09 -16.85
N ALA A 80 3.39 -9.34 -15.54
CA ALA A 80 3.36 -10.67 -14.97
C ALA A 80 2.32 -10.77 -13.86
N ILE A 81 1.52 -11.84 -13.91
CA ILE A 81 0.33 -12.00 -13.07
C ILE A 81 0.34 -13.39 -12.46
N ASN A 82 0.12 -13.47 -11.14
CA ASN A 82 -0.30 -14.72 -10.55
C ASN A 82 -1.83 -14.81 -10.67
N PRO A 83 -2.37 -15.72 -11.51
CA PRO A 83 -3.81 -15.82 -11.74
C PRO A 83 -4.60 -16.10 -10.46
N ASP A 84 -3.97 -16.70 -9.44
CA ASP A 84 -4.63 -17.01 -8.17
C ASP A 84 -4.83 -15.79 -7.26
N THR A 85 -4.10 -14.70 -7.47
CA THR A 85 -3.99 -13.57 -6.54
C THR A 85 -4.00 -12.21 -7.23
N ILE A 86 -2.85 -11.72 -7.70
CA ILE A 86 -2.64 -10.34 -8.15
C ILE A 86 -1.48 -10.26 -9.17
N PRO A 87 -1.46 -9.24 -10.05
CA PRO A 87 -0.26 -8.83 -10.77
C PRO A 87 0.94 -8.59 -9.84
N PHE A 88 2.14 -9.01 -10.25
CA PHE A 88 3.38 -8.85 -9.45
C PHE A 88 4.52 -8.16 -10.22
N ALA A 89 4.30 -7.85 -11.50
CA ALA A 89 5.14 -6.95 -12.27
C ALA A 89 4.27 -6.09 -13.18
N GLY A 90 4.63 -4.82 -13.33
CA GLY A 90 3.93 -3.85 -14.16
C GLY A 90 4.88 -2.86 -14.80
N ALA A 91 4.46 -2.31 -15.92
CA ALA A 91 5.22 -1.35 -16.70
C ALA A 91 4.35 -0.13 -17.00
N SER A 92 4.98 1.03 -17.21
CA SER A 92 4.30 2.26 -17.59
C SER A 92 5.16 3.14 -18.48
N ARG A 93 4.49 3.89 -19.36
CA ARG A 93 5.08 4.97 -20.15
C ARG A 93 4.68 6.32 -19.54
N TYR A 94 5.67 7.17 -19.29
CA TYR A 94 5.45 8.47 -18.65
C TYR A 94 6.31 9.55 -19.32
N GLY A 95 5.67 10.51 -19.99
CA GLY A 95 6.34 11.35 -20.98
C GLY A 95 7.02 10.51 -22.04
N GLU A 96 8.30 10.79 -22.32
CA GLU A 96 9.12 10.03 -23.28
C GLU A 96 9.83 8.83 -22.64
N GLY A 97 9.66 8.63 -21.33
CA GLY A 97 10.35 7.60 -20.55
C GLY A 97 9.49 6.39 -20.21
N ARG A 98 10.12 5.46 -19.50
CA ARG A 98 9.55 4.16 -19.17
C ARG A 98 9.84 3.79 -17.72
N VAL A 99 8.87 3.20 -17.05
CA VAL A 99 9.00 2.69 -15.68
C VAL A 99 8.63 1.23 -15.65
N PHE A 100 9.44 0.42 -14.98
CA PHE A 100 9.13 -0.98 -14.69
C PHE A 100 9.23 -1.24 -13.18
N ALA A 101 8.18 -1.83 -12.61
CA ALA A 101 8.12 -2.17 -11.20
C ALA A 101 7.80 -3.65 -11.03
N ALA A 102 8.50 -4.30 -10.10
CA ALA A 102 8.20 -5.66 -9.67
C ALA A 102 8.05 -5.72 -8.16
N GLY A 103 7.20 -6.64 -7.69
CA GLY A 103 7.03 -6.90 -6.26
C GLY A 103 8.21 -7.64 -5.61
N PHE A 104 9.37 -7.69 -6.28
CA PHE A 104 10.54 -8.37 -5.80
C PHE A 104 11.84 -7.91 -6.45
N SER A 105 12.91 -7.79 -5.66
CA SER A 105 14.21 -7.29 -6.10
C SER A 105 15.03 -8.29 -6.91
N GLU A 106 14.80 -9.61 -6.82
CA GLU A 106 15.62 -10.60 -7.55
C GLU A 106 15.45 -10.53 -9.08
N TYR A 107 14.42 -9.87 -9.60
CA TYR A 107 14.34 -9.57 -11.03
C TYR A 107 15.42 -8.58 -11.50
N PHE A 108 16.13 -7.96 -10.55
CA PHE A 108 17.23 -7.01 -10.74
C PHE A 108 18.52 -7.53 -10.10
N ASP A 109 18.74 -8.84 -10.12
CA ASP A 109 20.04 -9.44 -9.78
C ASP A 109 20.96 -9.44 -11.00
N PHE A 110 21.77 -8.39 -11.12
CA PHE A 110 22.73 -8.19 -12.20
C PHE A 110 23.97 -9.10 -12.11
N SER A 111 24.05 -9.98 -11.09
CA SER A 111 25.12 -10.97 -10.93
C SER A 111 24.66 -12.40 -11.20
N ASN A 112 23.36 -12.60 -11.45
CA ASN A 112 22.80 -13.92 -11.64
C ASN A 112 23.28 -14.57 -12.93
N SER A 113 23.44 -15.90 -12.89
CA SER A 113 23.77 -16.72 -14.07
C SER A 113 22.66 -17.69 -14.46
N ASP A 114 21.53 -17.70 -13.74
CA ASP A 114 20.36 -18.48 -14.11
C ASP A 114 19.78 -17.96 -15.43
N PRO A 115 19.61 -18.81 -16.45
CA PRO A 115 19.16 -18.36 -17.78
C PRO A 115 17.79 -17.68 -17.78
N ASP A 116 16.85 -18.16 -16.98
CA ASP A 116 15.49 -17.61 -16.94
C ASP A 116 15.48 -16.24 -16.23
N LYS A 117 16.20 -16.11 -15.11
CA LYS A 117 16.41 -14.81 -14.43
C LYS A 117 17.10 -13.79 -15.33
N THR A 118 18.16 -14.23 -16.00
CA THR A 118 18.95 -13.37 -16.91
C THR A 118 18.10 -12.94 -18.11
N ALA A 119 17.26 -13.83 -18.65
CA ALA A 119 16.33 -13.49 -19.73
C ALA A 119 15.29 -12.45 -19.29
N VAL A 120 14.69 -12.60 -18.10
CA VAL A 120 13.75 -11.62 -17.55
C VAL A 120 14.42 -10.25 -17.41
N LEU A 121 15.57 -10.18 -16.74
CA LEU A 121 16.33 -8.93 -16.57
C LEU A 121 16.69 -8.32 -17.93
N SER A 122 17.18 -9.13 -18.86
CA SER A 122 17.53 -8.69 -20.22
C SER A 122 16.33 -8.06 -20.92
N ASN A 123 15.16 -8.72 -20.89
CA ASN A 123 13.95 -8.22 -21.53
C ASN A 123 13.43 -6.94 -20.89
N ILE A 124 13.54 -6.80 -19.56
CA ILE A 124 13.22 -5.55 -18.86
C ILE A 124 14.12 -4.42 -19.35
N LEU A 125 15.45 -4.61 -19.35
CA LEU A 125 16.41 -3.58 -19.76
C LEU A 125 16.23 -3.18 -21.23
N LYS A 126 15.98 -4.15 -22.12
CA LYS A 126 15.60 -3.90 -23.52
C LYS A 126 14.39 -2.99 -23.63
N TRP A 127 13.32 -3.34 -22.93
CA TRP A 127 12.09 -2.54 -22.98
C TRP A 127 12.28 -1.15 -22.39
N VAL A 128 12.87 -1.00 -21.20
CA VAL A 128 12.95 0.32 -20.56
C VAL A 128 13.93 1.28 -21.25
N THR A 129 14.97 0.76 -21.91
CA THR A 129 15.94 1.59 -22.64
C THR A 129 15.53 1.89 -24.08
N SER A 130 14.58 1.13 -24.64
CA SER A 130 14.04 1.37 -25.99
C SER A 130 13.35 2.73 -26.10
N LYS A 131 13.44 3.33 -27.29
CA LYS A 131 12.85 4.64 -27.62
C LYS A 131 12.01 4.55 -28.89
N GLU A 132 10.94 5.34 -28.94
CA GLU A 132 10.11 5.50 -30.15
C GLU A 132 10.83 6.37 -31.18
N GLU A 133 11.45 7.48 -30.74
CA GLU A 133 12.35 8.28 -31.57
C GLU A 133 13.80 8.05 -31.15
N ILE A 134 14.61 7.51 -32.07
CA ILE A 134 16.03 7.22 -31.83
C ILE A 134 16.81 8.53 -31.94
N HIS A 135 17.12 9.16 -30.81
CA HIS A 135 18.21 10.13 -30.76
C HIS A 135 19.52 9.39 -31.06
N ALA A 136 20.31 9.90 -32.01
CA ALA A 136 21.56 9.25 -32.44
C ALA A 136 22.55 8.99 -31.28
N ASP A 137 22.41 9.74 -30.19
CA ASP A 137 23.28 9.66 -29.02
C ASP A 137 22.69 8.82 -27.87
N HIS A 138 21.50 8.23 -28.02
CA HIS A 138 20.89 7.38 -26.99
C HIS A 138 21.33 5.91 -27.18
N LEU A 139 22.02 5.37 -26.18
CA LEU A 139 22.43 3.97 -26.17
C LEU A 139 21.33 3.09 -25.56
N THR A 140 20.78 2.15 -26.34
CA THR A 140 19.86 1.13 -25.80
C THR A 140 20.61 -0.06 -25.20
N TYR A 141 19.91 -0.91 -24.45
CA TYR A 141 20.50 -2.14 -23.96
C TYR A 141 20.78 -3.14 -25.10
N GLU A 142 19.96 -3.17 -26.15
CA GLU A 142 20.27 -3.89 -27.39
C GLU A 142 21.58 -3.40 -28.02
N ASP A 143 21.77 -2.08 -28.14
CA ASP A 143 23.01 -1.51 -28.68
C ASP A 143 24.23 -1.92 -27.84
N ALA A 144 24.07 -1.96 -26.51
CA ALA A 144 25.11 -2.37 -25.59
C ALA A 144 25.44 -3.88 -25.73
N LEU A 145 24.44 -4.73 -25.93
CA LEU A 145 24.62 -6.16 -26.24
C LEU A 145 25.32 -6.39 -27.59
N ASP A 146 25.09 -5.50 -28.57
CA ASP A 146 25.76 -5.50 -29.87
C ASP A 146 27.19 -4.90 -29.81
N GLY A 147 27.68 -4.51 -28.62
CA GLY A 147 29.03 -4.03 -28.41
C GLY A 147 29.25 -2.55 -28.76
N LYS A 148 28.19 -1.75 -28.91
CA LYS A 148 28.29 -0.30 -29.20
C LYS A 148 28.64 0.54 -27.97
N GLY A 149 28.67 -0.05 -26.78
CA GLY A 149 29.02 0.61 -25.53
C GLY A 149 28.51 -0.14 -24.32
N LYS A 150 28.45 0.54 -23.17
CA LYS A 150 27.77 0.06 -21.96
C LYS A 150 26.71 1.07 -21.57
N ILE A 151 25.52 0.60 -21.22
CA ILE A 151 24.51 1.49 -20.61
C ILE A 151 24.97 1.88 -19.21
N THR A 152 24.66 3.09 -18.78
CA THR A 152 24.88 3.52 -17.40
C THR A 152 23.61 3.26 -16.59
N LEU A 153 23.76 2.46 -15.54
CA LEU A 153 22.73 2.21 -14.54
C LEU A 153 23.14 2.91 -13.25
N VAL A 154 22.34 3.89 -12.81
CA VAL A 154 22.56 4.62 -11.55
C VAL A 154 21.67 4.00 -10.48
N THR A 155 22.18 3.83 -9.26
CA THR A 155 21.41 3.27 -8.16
C THR A 155 21.84 3.83 -6.81
N ASN A 156 20.91 3.85 -5.86
CA ASN A 156 21.16 4.22 -4.46
C ASN A 156 21.44 3.02 -3.55
N ARG A 157 21.90 1.93 -4.13
CA ARG A 157 22.33 0.74 -3.41
C ARG A 157 23.52 0.11 -4.10
N GLU A 158 24.47 -0.36 -3.32
CA GLU A 158 25.52 -1.23 -3.84
C GLU A 158 24.92 -2.57 -4.31
N VAL A 159 25.07 -2.86 -5.61
CA VAL A 159 24.64 -4.11 -6.23
C VAL A 159 25.77 -4.70 -7.07
N PRO A 160 26.03 -6.02 -6.98
CA PRO A 160 27.02 -6.65 -7.84
C PRO A 160 26.51 -6.70 -9.28
N VAL A 161 27.41 -6.46 -10.24
CA VAL A 161 27.13 -6.58 -11.68
C VAL A 161 28.15 -7.55 -12.28
N SER A 162 27.66 -8.55 -13.01
CA SER A 162 28.52 -9.49 -13.72
C SER A 162 29.34 -8.76 -14.78
N ALA A 163 30.62 -9.15 -14.93
CA ALA A 163 31.52 -8.58 -15.92
C ALA A 163 31.04 -8.81 -17.36
N ASP A 164 30.19 -9.80 -17.58
CA ASP A 164 29.63 -10.16 -18.90
C ASP A 164 28.45 -9.26 -19.30
N LEU A 165 27.87 -8.48 -18.38
CA LEU A 165 26.81 -7.54 -18.71
C LEU A 165 27.40 -6.22 -19.22
N PRO A 166 26.87 -5.64 -20.32
CA PRO A 166 27.34 -4.38 -20.86
C PRO A 166 26.72 -3.20 -20.08
N ILE A 167 26.94 -3.19 -18.76
CA ILE A 167 26.42 -2.22 -17.81
C ILE A 167 27.59 -1.55 -17.09
N ASN A 168 27.55 -0.23 -17.03
CA ASN A 168 28.35 0.59 -16.12
C ASN A 168 27.47 0.95 -14.91
N LEU A 169 27.83 0.49 -13.72
CA LEU A 169 27.10 0.79 -12.51
C LEU A 169 27.65 2.05 -11.84
N GLU A 170 26.78 3.00 -11.56
CA GLU A 170 27.10 4.21 -10.78
C GLU A 170 26.29 4.22 -9.48
N HIS A 171 26.98 4.22 -8.34
CA HIS A 171 26.35 4.32 -7.03
C HIS A 171 26.24 5.79 -6.58
N VAL A 172 25.06 6.18 -6.09
CA VAL A 172 24.82 7.51 -5.50
C VAL A 172 24.03 7.36 -4.21
N ASP A 173 24.42 8.02 -3.12
CA ASP A 173 23.61 7.95 -1.88
C ASP A 173 22.27 8.69 -2.00
N ASN A 174 22.17 9.62 -2.96
CA ASN A 174 20.98 10.43 -3.21
C ASN A 174 20.93 10.81 -4.70
N PHE A 175 19.77 10.70 -5.34
CA PHE A 175 19.68 10.97 -6.79
C PHE A 175 19.84 12.45 -7.16
N LEU A 176 19.71 13.36 -6.18
CA LEU A 176 19.98 14.81 -6.36
C LEU A 176 21.47 15.14 -6.35
N SER A 177 22.35 14.20 -5.98
CA SER A 177 23.80 14.40 -5.98
C SER A 177 24.39 14.53 -7.38
N ILE A 178 23.65 14.11 -8.40
CA ILE A 178 24.04 14.18 -9.81
C ILE A 178 22.96 14.88 -10.63
N LYS A 179 23.36 15.48 -11.75
CA LYS A 179 22.40 16.00 -12.73
C LYS A 179 21.91 14.84 -13.60
N LEU A 180 20.74 14.29 -13.28
CA LEU A 180 20.10 13.25 -14.07
C LEU A 180 19.95 13.68 -15.54
N ASN A 181 20.29 12.78 -16.47
CA ASN A 181 20.30 13.01 -17.90
C ASN A 181 20.02 11.68 -18.61
N PRO A 182 18.86 11.51 -19.26
CA PRO A 182 18.48 10.27 -19.93
C PRO A 182 19.47 9.73 -20.97
N LEU A 183 20.21 10.63 -21.65
CA LEU A 183 21.22 10.23 -22.64
C LEU A 183 22.51 9.71 -22.01
N LYS A 184 22.77 10.00 -20.74
CA LYS A 184 23.99 9.57 -20.02
C LYS A 184 23.72 8.50 -18.98
N HIS A 185 22.57 8.58 -18.34
CA HIS A 185 22.07 7.68 -17.32
C HIS A 185 20.84 7.02 -17.93
N GLN A 186 21.01 5.87 -18.57
CA GLN A 186 19.92 5.20 -19.30
C GLN A 186 18.88 4.64 -18.34
N VAL A 187 19.31 4.15 -17.18
CA VAL A 187 18.44 3.49 -16.20
C VAL A 187 18.77 3.96 -14.80
N ILE A 188 17.74 4.27 -14.02
CA ILE A 188 17.81 4.45 -12.58
C ILE A 188 17.19 3.24 -11.90
N TYR A 189 17.96 2.51 -11.09
CA TYR A 189 17.45 1.44 -10.23
C TYR A 189 17.28 1.97 -8.81
N VAL A 190 16.03 2.15 -8.42
CA VAL A 190 15.69 2.63 -7.08
C VAL A 190 15.62 1.45 -6.11
N ASN A 191 16.42 1.49 -5.06
CA ASN A 191 16.18 0.76 -3.83
C ASN A 191 15.52 1.68 -2.82
N ASN A 192 14.35 1.30 -2.30
CA ASN A 192 13.60 2.15 -1.37
C ASN A 192 13.48 1.56 0.03
N PHE A 193 14.15 0.43 0.32
CA PHE A 193 14.04 -0.24 1.61
C PHE A 193 15.02 0.31 2.66
N HIS A 194 16.24 0.70 2.24
CA HIS A 194 17.25 1.22 3.17
C HIS A 194 17.21 2.74 3.31
N GLN A 195 16.89 3.45 2.23
CA GLN A 195 16.72 4.90 2.22
C GLN A 195 15.48 5.23 1.39
N PRO A 196 14.44 5.84 1.99
CA PRO A 196 13.27 6.27 1.25
C PRO A 196 13.66 7.38 0.27
N LEU A 197 12.98 7.45 -0.88
CA LEU A 197 13.04 8.66 -1.70
C LEU A 197 12.40 9.83 -0.95
N SER A 198 13.09 10.97 -0.93
CA SER A 198 12.50 12.25 -0.54
C SER A 198 11.55 12.79 -1.63
N ASP A 199 10.64 13.69 -1.28
CA ASP A 199 9.72 14.33 -2.26
C ASP A 199 10.48 15.09 -3.36
N ALA A 200 11.65 15.64 -3.04
CA ALA A 200 12.53 16.29 -4.01
C ALA A 200 13.16 15.28 -5.00
N GLU A 201 13.56 14.09 -4.52
CA GLU A 201 14.03 13.02 -5.39
C GLU A 201 12.90 12.46 -6.27
N VAL A 202 11.70 12.27 -5.71
CA VAL A 202 10.52 11.88 -6.48
C VAL A 202 10.29 12.87 -7.63
N THR A 203 10.29 14.16 -7.33
CA THR A 203 10.14 15.22 -8.33
C THR A 203 11.22 15.16 -9.42
N ALA A 204 12.48 14.98 -9.02
CA ALA A 204 13.61 14.89 -9.95
C ALA A 204 13.54 13.64 -10.84
N LEU A 205 13.15 12.49 -10.28
CA LEU A 205 12.99 11.24 -11.01
C LEU A 205 11.82 11.31 -11.99
N LEU A 206 10.68 11.89 -11.60
CA LEU A 206 9.55 12.12 -12.50
C LEU A 206 9.95 13.00 -13.68
N ALA A 207 10.64 14.12 -13.44
CA ALA A 207 11.14 14.99 -14.50
C ALA A 207 12.17 14.29 -15.41
N TYR A 208 13.01 13.43 -14.83
CA TYR A 208 13.96 12.60 -15.58
C TYR A 208 13.24 11.59 -16.48
N VAL A 209 12.23 10.87 -15.97
CA VAL A 209 11.43 9.93 -16.77
C VAL A 209 10.68 10.68 -17.87
N GLN A 210 10.06 11.83 -17.58
CA GLN A 210 9.37 12.64 -18.60
C GLN A 210 10.26 13.00 -19.79
N GLN A 211 11.55 13.26 -19.55
CA GLN A 211 12.56 13.59 -20.57
C GLN A 211 13.14 12.36 -21.29
N GLY A 212 12.60 11.16 -21.06
CA GLY A 212 13.08 9.94 -21.66
C GLY A 212 13.97 9.07 -20.75
N GLY A 213 14.04 9.36 -19.47
CA GLY A 213 14.72 8.48 -18.52
C GLY A 213 13.98 7.15 -18.31
N ALA A 214 14.68 6.16 -17.78
CA ALA A 214 14.07 4.93 -17.31
C ALA A 214 14.23 4.72 -15.82
N VAL A 215 13.17 4.29 -15.13
CA VAL A 215 13.22 3.89 -13.72
C VAL A 215 12.82 2.43 -13.61
N ILE A 216 13.63 1.65 -12.89
CA ILE A 216 13.27 0.29 -12.47
C ILE A 216 13.22 0.20 -10.94
N PHE A 217 12.29 -0.60 -10.44
CA PHE A 217 12.05 -0.77 -9.01
C PHE A 217 11.65 -2.20 -8.66
N GLY A 218 12.17 -2.72 -7.55
CA GLY A 218 11.89 -4.07 -7.09
C GLY A 218 11.93 -4.21 -5.58
N GLU A 219 10.77 -4.20 -4.91
CA GLU A 219 10.66 -4.49 -3.47
C GLU A 219 9.31 -5.11 -3.12
N LYS A 220 9.19 -5.64 -1.91
CA LYS A 220 7.97 -6.29 -1.41
C LYS A 220 7.15 -5.30 -0.57
N GLY A 221 5.99 -4.89 -1.05
CA GLY A 221 5.13 -3.93 -0.34
C GLY A 221 4.73 -4.40 1.07
N TRP A 222 4.41 -5.69 1.24
CA TRP A 222 4.06 -6.23 2.56
C TRP A 222 5.21 -6.17 3.56
N VAL A 223 6.47 -6.38 3.14
CA VAL A 223 7.64 -6.20 4.01
C VAL A 223 7.77 -4.75 4.44
N MET A 224 7.58 -3.82 3.50
CA MET A 224 7.63 -2.38 3.79
C MET A 224 6.53 -1.94 4.77
N ALA A 225 5.35 -2.58 4.72
CA ALA A 225 4.23 -2.30 5.62
C ALA A 225 4.40 -2.95 7.00
N GLU A 226 4.82 -4.22 7.06
CA GLU A 226 4.91 -4.99 8.31
C GLU A 226 6.24 -4.76 9.06
N HIS A 227 7.29 -4.39 8.34
CA HIS A 227 8.64 -4.17 8.88
C HIS A 227 9.18 -2.80 8.47
N PRO A 228 8.49 -1.71 8.87
CA PRO A 228 8.99 -0.37 8.60
C PRO A 228 10.32 -0.13 9.31
N LYS A 229 11.18 0.67 8.69
CA LYS A 229 12.46 1.09 9.29
C LYS A 229 12.20 1.96 10.52
N GLU A 230 13.13 1.89 11.47
CA GLU A 230 13.08 2.61 12.75
C GLU A 230 12.80 4.11 12.59
N TRP A 231 13.37 4.75 11.57
CA TRP A 231 13.15 6.18 11.31
C TRP A 231 11.71 6.51 10.86
N MET A 232 10.98 5.58 10.22
CA MET A 232 9.56 5.78 9.95
C MET A 232 8.75 5.61 11.21
N SER A 233 9.05 4.56 11.98
CA SER A 233 8.36 4.26 13.23
C SER A 233 8.49 5.37 14.27
N SER A 234 9.53 6.22 14.17
CA SER A 234 9.70 7.40 15.04
C SER A 234 8.89 8.63 14.59
N ILE A 235 8.42 8.67 13.34
CA ILE A 235 7.63 9.78 12.77
C ILE A 235 6.14 9.40 12.67
N ASN A 236 5.86 8.19 12.20
CA ASN A 236 4.53 7.60 12.07
C ASN A 236 4.54 6.22 12.75
N LEU A 237 3.74 6.04 13.80
CA LEU A 237 3.66 4.78 14.56
C LEU A 237 3.04 3.62 13.74
N LYS A 238 2.33 3.92 12.64
CA LYS A 238 1.73 2.95 11.72
C LYS A 238 2.01 3.37 10.27
N PRO A 239 3.27 3.31 9.83
CA PRO A 239 3.65 3.74 8.49
C PRO A 239 3.01 2.83 7.44
N LYS A 240 2.51 3.46 6.38
CA LYS A 240 1.83 2.80 5.26
C LYS A 240 2.76 2.76 4.06
N ILE A 241 2.46 1.89 3.09
CA ILE A 241 3.18 1.89 1.81
C ILE A 241 3.05 3.27 1.12
N ALA A 242 1.90 3.93 1.27
CA ALA A 242 1.65 5.28 0.76
C ALA A 242 2.60 6.37 1.31
N ASP A 243 3.22 6.14 2.47
CA ASP A 243 4.14 7.11 3.08
C ASP A 243 5.53 7.11 2.41
N TYR A 244 5.84 6.08 1.61
CA TYR A 244 7.13 5.96 0.94
C TYR A 244 7.16 6.80 -0.34
N GLY A 245 8.25 7.54 -0.57
CA GLY A 245 8.42 8.34 -1.79
C GLY A 245 8.33 7.52 -3.08
N ILE A 246 8.77 6.25 -3.08
CA ILE A 246 8.59 5.37 -4.25
C ILE A 246 7.12 5.17 -4.60
N GLN A 247 6.22 5.10 -3.61
CA GLN A 247 4.81 4.89 -3.86
C GLN A 247 4.18 6.13 -4.51
N LYS A 248 4.62 7.34 -4.11
CA LYS A 248 4.26 8.59 -4.79
C LYS A 248 4.71 8.58 -6.25
N LEU A 249 5.96 8.18 -6.52
CA LEU A 249 6.47 8.03 -7.88
C LEU A 249 5.66 7.02 -8.69
N LEU A 250 5.41 5.83 -8.13
CA LEU A 250 4.66 4.77 -8.80
C LEU A 250 3.24 5.23 -9.13
N ASN A 251 2.52 5.82 -8.18
CA ASN A 251 1.14 6.28 -8.39
C ASN A 251 1.05 7.36 -9.47
N GLU A 252 1.99 8.31 -9.48
CA GLU A 252 2.06 9.36 -10.50
C GLU A 252 2.30 8.78 -11.91
N VAL A 253 3.17 7.76 -12.04
CA VAL A 253 3.39 7.08 -13.32
C VAL A 253 2.33 6.02 -13.63
N GLY A 254 1.30 5.86 -12.82
CA GLY A 254 0.18 4.94 -13.08
C GLY A 254 0.40 3.49 -12.62
N LEU A 255 1.33 3.22 -11.72
CA LEU A 255 1.58 1.93 -11.08
C LEU A 255 1.30 2.00 -9.57
N SER A 256 1.13 0.85 -8.91
CA SER A 256 0.96 0.81 -7.45
C SER A 256 1.55 -0.45 -6.84
N LEU A 257 2.45 -0.30 -5.85
CA LEU A 257 2.93 -1.42 -5.05
C LEU A 257 1.93 -1.75 -3.94
N SER A 258 1.43 -2.98 -3.89
CA SER A 258 0.47 -3.39 -2.85
C SER A 258 1.11 -4.16 -1.71
N ASN A 259 0.41 -4.20 -0.58
CA ASN A 259 0.75 -5.06 0.57
C ASN A 259 0.25 -6.51 0.40
N VAL A 260 -0.21 -6.88 -0.79
CA VAL A 260 -0.72 -8.24 -1.06
C VAL A 260 0.44 -9.13 -1.49
N ILE A 261 0.57 -10.29 -0.85
CA ILE A 261 1.50 -11.33 -1.29
C ILE A 261 0.94 -11.96 -2.57
N ALA A 262 1.64 -11.75 -3.68
CA ALA A 262 1.29 -12.30 -4.98
C ALA A 262 1.62 -13.78 -5.07
N THR A 263 2.77 -14.24 -4.58
CA THR A 263 3.18 -15.65 -4.68
C THR A 263 4.00 -16.06 -3.47
N THR A 264 3.82 -17.30 -3.00
CA THR A 264 4.61 -17.92 -1.92
C THR A 264 5.40 -19.14 -2.41
N LYS A 265 5.39 -19.40 -3.73
CA LYS A 265 5.91 -20.64 -4.31
C LYS A 265 6.95 -20.36 -5.40
N THR A 266 7.96 -21.22 -5.46
CA THR A 266 8.83 -21.31 -6.62
C THR A 266 8.06 -21.99 -7.74
N ALA A 267 7.82 -21.27 -8.83
CA ALA A 267 7.04 -21.76 -9.95
C ALA A 267 7.40 -20.99 -11.23
N THR A 268 6.97 -21.52 -12.36
CA THR A 268 6.96 -20.81 -13.64
C THR A 268 5.49 -20.51 -13.96
N LEU A 269 5.08 -19.26 -13.79
CA LEU A 269 3.71 -18.82 -14.04
C LEU A 269 3.47 -18.63 -15.55
N PRO A 270 2.23 -18.84 -16.03
CA PRO A 270 1.93 -18.74 -17.45
C PRO A 270 2.14 -17.31 -17.96
N LEU A 271 2.65 -17.20 -19.20
CA LEU A 271 2.59 -15.96 -19.97
C LEU A 271 1.14 -15.74 -20.39
N LEU A 272 0.53 -14.64 -19.95
CA LEU A 272 -0.88 -14.39 -20.23
C LEU A 272 -1.03 -13.59 -21.52
N PRO A 273 -2.01 -13.91 -22.37
CA PRO A 273 -2.22 -13.15 -23.59
C PRO A 273 -2.82 -11.76 -23.27
N LEU A 274 -2.68 -10.82 -24.21
CA LEU A 274 -3.07 -9.41 -24.07
C LEU A 274 -4.49 -9.25 -23.53
N GLU A 275 -5.46 -10.00 -24.08
CA GLU A 275 -6.86 -9.92 -23.71
C GLU A 275 -7.11 -10.31 -22.24
N LYS A 276 -6.24 -11.14 -21.66
CA LYS A 276 -6.33 -11.51 -20.25
C LYS A 276 -5.62 -10.50 -19.36
N ILE A 277 -4.46 -9.99 -19.79
CA ILE A 277 -3.69 -8.97 -19.05
C ILE A 277 -4.50 -7.69 -18.85
N GLN A 278 -5.19 -7.22 -19.89
CA GLN A 278 -6.00 -6.00 -19.83
C GLN A 278 -7.16 -6.09 -18.83
N ASN A 279 -7.60 -7.31 -18.49
CA ASN A 279 -8.62 -7.49 -17.46
C ASN A 279 -8.11 -7.22 -16.03
N TYR A 280 -6.80 -6.98 -15.85
CA TYR A 280 -6.21 -6.62 -14.56
C TYR A 280 -5.89 -5.12 -14.43
N TYR A 281 -6.31 -4.29 -15.40
CA TYR A 281 -6.27 -2.83 -15.25
C TYR A 281 -7.29 -2.40 -14.17
N VAL A 282 -6.81 -1.74 -13.12
CA VAL A 282 -7.58 -1.56 -11.88
C VAL A 282 -8.82 -0.68 -12.04
N PRO A 283 -8.79 0.46 -12.76
CA PRO A 283 -10.00 1.26 -12.98
C PRO A 283 -11.13 0.44 -13.61
N THR A 284 -10.82 -0.34 -14.66
CA THR A 284 -11.80 -1.23 -15.29
C THR A 284 -12.25 -2.36 -14.34
N LEU A 285 -11.37 -2.86 -13.46
CA LEU A 285 -11.75 -3.83 -12.45
C LEU A 285 -12.72 -3.26 -11.42
N ILE A 286 -12.53 -2.02 -10.99
CA ILE A 286 -13.45 -1.31 -10.10
C ILE A 286 -14.83 -1.21 -10.76
N ASP A 287 -14.89 -0.81 -12.03
CA ASP A 287 -16.15 -0.71 -12.77
C ASP A 287 -16.85 -2.07 -12.90
N LYS A 288 -16.09 -3.13 -13.21
CA LYS A 288 -16.60 -4.51 -13.26
C LYS A 288 -17.10 -4.98 -11.89
N ALA A 289 -16.36 -4.68 -10.83
CA ALA A 289 -16.74 -5.04 -9.46
C ALA A 289 -18.06 -4.38 -9.06
N LYS A 290 -18.22 -3.07 -9.34
CA LYS A 290 -19.47 -2.34 -9.16
C LYS A 290 -20.61 -2.93 -10.00
N ALA A 291 -20.35 -3.30 -11.26
CA ALA A 291 -21.35 -3.90 -12.14
C ALA A 291 -21.81 -5.29 -11.68
N ILE A 292 -20.89 -6.09 -11.12
CA ILE A 292 -21.18 -7.40 -10.49
C ILE A 292 -22.10 -7.20 -9.28
N GLU A 293 -21.78 -6.26 -8.39
CA GLU A 293 -22.60 -5.98 -7.20
C GLU A 293 -24.01 -5.49 -7.56
N LYS A 294 -24.14 -4.75 -8.67
CA LYS A 294 -25.44 -4.31 -9.21
C LYS A 294 -26.20 -5.42 -9.96
N GLY A 295 -25.62 -6.60 -10.12
CA GLY A 295 -26.20 -7.71 -10.90
C GLY A 295 -26.25 -7.47 -12.41
N THR A 296 -25.52 -6.46 -12.91
CA THR A 296 -25.48 -6.08 -14.34
C THR A 296 -24.37 -6.77 -15.12
N LEU A 297 -23.45 -7.46 -14.43
CA LEU A 297 -22.36 -8.22 -15.02
C LEU A 297 -22.22 -9.57 -14.31
N ASP A 298 -22.26 -10.66 -15.08
CA ASP A 298 -21.99 -12.00 -14.54
C ASP A 298 -20.48 -12.24 -14.46
N ALA A 299 -19.96 -12.40 -13.24
CA ALA A 299 -18.56 -12.68 -12.98
C ALA A 299 -18.05 -13.96 -13.69
N ALA A 300 -18.92 -14.94 -13.95
CA ALA A 300 -18.54 -16.17 -14.66
C ALA A 300 -18.02 -15.90 -16.08
N THR A 301 -18.46 -14.80 -16.71
CA THR A 301 -18.07 -14.42 -18.08
C THR A 301 -16.69 -13.77 -18.18
N LEU A 302 -16.11 -13.35 -17.04
CA LEU A 302 -14.84 -12.62 -17.03
C LEU A 302 -13.65 -13.53 -17.32
N ASN A 303 -12.71 -13.06 -18.16
CA ASN A 303 -11.44 -13.72 -18.39
C ASN A 303 -10.39 -13.24 -17.36
N ILE A 304 -10.61 -13.61 -16.10
CA ILE A 304 -9.74 -13.32 -14.94
C ILE A 304 -9.60 -14.59 -14.09
N GLY A 305 -8.56 -14.65 -13.25
CA GLY A 305 -8.32 -15.81 -12.39
C GLY A 305 -7.56 -16.96 -13.07
N PRO A 306 -7.34 -18.07 -12.33
CA PRO A 306 -6.73 -19.28 -12.88
C PRO A 306 -7.62 -19.91 -13.95
N GLU A 307 -7.05 -20.82 -14.74
CA GLU A 307 -7.81 -21.59 -15.72
C GLU A 307 -8.91 -22.41 -15.01
N GLY A 308 -10.12 -22.41 -15.58
CA GLY A 308 -11.27 -23.09 -14.98
C GLY A 308 -11.88 -22.42 -13.73
N ALA A 309 -11.45 -21.21 -13.37
CA ALA A 309 -12.02 -20.48 -12.23
C ALA A 309 -13.53 -20.30 -12.37
N ASP A 310 -14.26 -20.56 -11.28
CA ASP A 310 -15.69 -20.26 -11.18
C ASP A 310 -15.94 -18.77 -10.87
N ALA A 311 -17.22 -18.38 -10.83
CA ALA A 311 -17.60 -17.00 -10.54
C ALA A 311 -17.10 -16.53 -9.16
N THR A 312 -17.08 -17.41 -8.16
CA THR A 312 -16.62 -17.09 -6.80
C THR A 312 -15.15 -16.74 -6.80
N LYS A 313 -14.29 -17.61 -7.38
CA LYS A 313 -12.85 -17.37 -7.46
C LYS A 313 -12.52 -16.12 -8.25
N LYS A 314 -13.28 -15.82 -9.32
CA LYS A 314 -13.11 -14.58 -10.09
C LYS A 314 -13.44 -13.35 -9.25
N LYS A 315 -14.53 -13.35 -8.47
CA LYS A 315 -14.87 -12.27 -7.54
C LYS A 315 -13.80 -12.08 -6.46
N GLU A 316 -13.25 -13.17 -5.93
CA GLU A 316 -12.14 -13.10 -4.96
C GLU A 316 -10.89 -12.43 -5.53
N VAL A 317 -10.48 -12.79 -6.76
CA VAL A 317 -9.33 -12.15 -7.43
C VAL A 317 -9.58 -10.66 -7.64
N ILE A 318 -10.78 -10.27 -8.11
CA ILE A 318 -11.15 -8.86 -8.25
C ILE A 318 -11.04 -8.14 -6.91
N ALA A 319 -11.63 -8.69 -5.85
CA ALA A 319 -11.60 -8.09 -4.51
C ALA A 319 -10.16 -7.92 -3.99
N GLN A 320 -9.31 -8.93 -4.20
CA GLN A 320 -7.91 -8.90 -3.76
C GLN A 320 -7.09 -7.84 -4.52
N VAL A 321 -7.23 -7.78 -5.85
CA VAL A 321 -6.54 -6.77 -6.68
C VAL A 321 -7.00 -5.36 -6.31
N VAL A 322 -8.32 -5.13 -6.22
CA VAL A 322 -8.88 -3.81 -5.89
C VAL A 322 -8.47 -3.41 -4.47
N SER A 323 -8.71 -4.26 -3.47
CA SER A 323 -8.37 -3.94 -2.07
C SER A 323 -6.89 -3.68 -1.87
N GLY A 324 -6.02 -4.49 -2.46
CA GLY A 324 -4.56 -4.32 -2.34
C GLY A 324 -4.05 -3.06 -3.03
N THR A 325 -4.70 -2.64 -4.12
CA THR A 325 -4.34 -1.39 -4.80
C THR A 325 -4.75 -0.19 -3.96
N VAL A 326 -5.96 -0.21 -3.43
CA VAL A 326 -6.56 0.94 -2.74
C VAL A 326 -5.87 1.24 -1.43
N SER A 327 -5.48 0.21 -0.67
CA SER A 327 -4.68 0.35 0.55
C SER A 327 -3.28 0.94 0.31
N SER A 328 -2.84 1.04 -0.94
CA SER A 328 -1.53 1.57 -1.32
C SER A 328 -1.57 2.92 -2.01
N LEU A 329 -2.76 3.45 -2.31
CA LEU A 329 -2.88 4.75 -2.97
C LEU A 329 -2.44 5.87 -2.02
N VAL A 330 -1.70 6.83 -2.56
CA VAL A 330 -1.35 8.06 -1.84
C VAL A 330 -2.58 8.94 -1.61
N GLU A 331 -2.52 9.78 -0.57
CA GLU A 331 -3.56 10.77 -0.30
C GLU A 331 -3.79 11.68 -1.51
N GLU A 332 -5.01 12.16 -1.70
CA GLU A 332 -5.44 12.99 -2.84
C GLU A 332 -5.42 12.28 -4.21
N HIS A 333 -5.02 11.00 -4.29
CA HIS A 333 -5.09 10.25 -5.55
C HIS A 333 -6.55 10.16 -6.03
N PRO A 334 -6.88 10.46 -7.30
CA PRO A 334 -8.27 10.55 -7.76
C PRO A 334 -9.10 9.28 -7.54
N LEU A 335 -8.51 8.10 -7.72
CA LEU A 335 -9.18 6.84 -7.42
C LEU A 335 -9.48 6.69 -5.93
N LEU A 336 -8.59 7.15 -5.04
CA LEU A 336 -8.79 7.08 -3.60
C LEU A 336 -9.92 8.03 -3.17
N GLU A 337 -9.93 9.24 -3.68
CA GLU A 337 -10.98 10.23 -3.39
C GLU A 337 -12.35 9.76 -3.85
N GLN A 338 -12.46 9.20 -5.06
CA GLN A 338 -13.71 8.60 -5.52
C GLN A 338 -14.15 7.44 -4.62
N MET A 339 -13.22 6.64 -4.13
CA MET A 339 -13.54 5.53 -3.23
C MET A 339 -13.96 5.99 -1.84
N LYS A 340 -13.36 7.04 -1.29
CA LYS A 340 -13.82 7.66 -0.04
C LYS A 340 -15.27 8.15 -0.19
N LEU A 341 -15.61 8.78 -1.32
CA LEU A 341 -16.99 9.19 -1.62
C LEU A 341 -17.95 7.99 -1.70
N ASP A 342 -17.55 6.92 -2.39
CA ASP A 342 -18.36 5.71 -2.52
C ASP A 342 -18.54 5.00 -1.17
N LEU A 343 -17.51 5.01 -0.30
CA LEU A 343 -17.57 4.48 1.06
C LEU A 343 -18.56 5.23 1.94
N HIS A 344 -18.65 6.57 1.83
CA HIS A 344 -19.65 7.36 2.57
C HIS A 344 -21.09 7.04 2.17
N GLN A 345 -21.32 6.50 0.97
CA GLN A 345 -22.64 6.10 0.48
C GLN A 345 -22.92 4.60 0.66
N LEU A 346 -21.96 3.86 1.25
CA LEU A 346 -22.02 2.41 1.33
C LEU A 346 -22.92 1.95 2.48
N GLU A 347 -24.08 1.39 2.12
CA GLU A 347 -24.97 0.70 3.04
C GLU A 347 -24.63 -0.79 3.11
N ILE A 348 -24.38 -1.29 4.32
CA ILE A 348 -24.04 -2.70 4.57
C ILE A 348 -25.14 -3.36 5.36
N THR A 349 -25.50 -4.57 4.93
CA THR A 349 -26.31 -5.49 5.72
C THR A 349 -25.43 -6.61 6.26
N TRP A 350 -25.72 -7.03 7.49
CA TRP A 350 -24.99 -8.09 8.17
C TRP A 350 -25.80 -9.39 8.15
N PRO A 351 -25.18 -10.56 7.94
CA PRO A 351 -23.76 -10.78 7.69
C PRO A 351 -23.33 -10.38 6.27
N PHE A 352 -22.15 -9.76 6.15
CA PHE A 352 -21.52 -9.34 4.90
C PHE A 352 -20.63 -10.45 4.35
N VAL A 353 -20.88 -10.92 3.12
CA VAL A 353 -20.08 -11.96 2.45
C VAL A 353 -19.16 -11.32 1.42
N LYS A 354 -17.84 -11.31 1.68
CA LYS A 354 -16.87 -10.55 0.87
C LYS A 354 -16.90 -10.90 -0.62
N SER A 355 -17.05 -12.19 -0.93
CA SER A 355 -17.05 -12.68 -2.31
C SER A 355 -18.30 -12.28 -3.09
N ASP A 356 -19.38 -11.86 -2.44
CA ASP A 356 -20.57 -11.33 -3.12
C ASP A 356 -20.43 -9.83 -3.43
N TYR A 357 -19.53 -9.15 -2.72
CA TYR A 357 -19.30 -7.72 -2.86
C TYR A 357 -17.81 -7.39 -3.09
N PRO A 358 -17.26 -7.70 -4.29
CA PRO A 358 -15.84 -7.51 -4.58
C PRO A 358 -15.35 -6.05 -4.52
N TYR A 359 -16.22 -5.07 -4.70
CA TYR A 359 -15.89 -3.64 -4.55
C TYR A 359 -16.15 -3.14 -3.13
N SER A 360 -17.34 -3.38 -2.58
CA SER A 360 -17.69 -2.92 -1.24
C SER A 360 -16.80 -3.56 -0.17
N SER A 361 -16.33 -4.78 -0.38
CA SER A 361 -15.36 -5.42 0.53
C SER A 361 -14.00 -4.72 0.53
N ALA A 362 -13.57 -4.13 -0.60
CA ALA A 362 -12.36 -3.33 -0.69
C ALA A 362 -12.52 -1.98 0.01
N LEU A 363 -13.69 -1.33 -0.13
CA LEU A 363 -14.02 -0.09 0.59
C LEU A 363 -14.00 -0.29 2.11
N LEU A 364 -14.64 -1.36 2.59
CA LEU A 364 -14.65 -1.68 4.01
C LEU A 364 -13.26 -2.07 4.51
N ALA A 365 -12.48 -2.82 3.73
CA ALA A 365 -11.11 -3.16 4.09
C ALA A 365 -10.23 -1.91 4.22
N TYR A 366 -10.41 -0.93 3.33
CA TYR A 366 -9.77 0.39 3.46
C TYR A 366 -10.22 1.08 4.75
N GLN A 367 -11.53 1.28 4.96
CA GLN A 367 -12.06 1.94 6.16
C GLN A 367 -11.51 1.35 7.46
N VAL A 368 -11.43 0.03 7.53
CA VAL A 368 -10.95 -0.71 8.69
C VAL A 368 -9.47 -0.47 8.96
N ASN A 369 -8.65 -0.40 7.91
CA ASN A 369 -7.22 -0.13 8.06
C ASN A 369 -6.93 1.35 8.36
N GLU A 370 -7.83 2.25 7.97
CA GLU A 370 -7.73 3.68 8.28
C GLU A 370 -8.28 4.04 9.67
N ALA A 371 -9.06 3.16 10.29
CA ALA A 371 -9.71 3.42 11.56
C ALA A 371 -8.69 3.66 12.68
N SER A 372 -8.81 4.81 13.35
CA SER A 372 -7.91 5.25 14.43
C SER A 372 -8.66 6.12 15.44
N LEU A 373 -8.05 6.39 16.60
CA LEU A 373 -8.59 7.31 17.59
C LEU A 373 -8.20 8.77 17.24
N ASP A 374 -8.67 9.28 16.10
CA ASP A 374 -8.44 10.67 15.67
C ASP A 374 -9.33 11.63 16.45
N VAL A 375 -8.77 12.67 17.09
CA VAL A 375 -9.52 13.72 17.78
C VAL A 375 -10.58 14.41 16.90
N ASN A 376 -10.38 14.46 15.58
CA ASN A 376 -11.33 15.02 14.61
C ASN A 376 -12.24 13.97 13.95
N GLY A 377 -12.13 12.70 14.34
CA GLY A 377 -12.88 11.62 13.72
C GLY A 377 -14.39 11.70 13.96
N GLU A 378 -15.14 10.94 13.16
CA GLU A 378 -16.60 10.83 13.27
C GLU A 378 -17.02 9.48 13.87
N LYS A 379 -18.20 9.45 14.52
CA LYS A 379 -18.81 8.18 14.95
C LYS A 379 -18.91 7.24 13.75
N SER A 380 -18.40 6.01 13.88
CA SER A 380 -18.60 5.00 12.86
C SER A 380 -20.09 4.70 12.69
N GLN A 381 -20.58 4.70 11.45
CA GLN A 381 -21.96 4.34 11.12
C GLN A 381 -22.34 2.91 11.55
N TYR A 382 -21.35 2.07 11.85
CA TYR A 382 -21.55 0.68 12.26
C TYR A 382 -21.43 0.45 13.77
N ALA A 383 -21.13 1.49 14.57
CA ALA A 383 -20.97 1.37 16.02
C ALA A 383 -22.24 0.85 16.72
N ASP A 384 -23.42 1.27 16.23
CA ASP A 384 -24.72 0.87 16.80
C ASP A 384 -25.09 -0.59 16.47
N HIS A 385 -24.50 -1.19 15.44
CA HIS A 385 -24.69 -2.61 15.12
C HIS A 385 -23.85 -3.50 16.04
N PHE A 386 -22.58 -3.13 16.25
CA PHE A 386 -21.70 -3.78 17.21
C PHE A 386 -20.56 -2.81 17.61
N PRO A 387 -20.26 -2.66 18.91
CA PRO A 387 -20.76 -3.46 20.04
C PRO A 387 -22.18 -3.08 20.52
N GLY A 388 -22.83 -2.13 19.86
CA GLY A 388 -24.15 -1.61 20.22
C GLY A 388 -24.04 -0.18 20.75
N PRO A 389 -25.16 0.52 20.97
CA PRO A 389 -25.16 1.89 21.49
C PRO A 389 -25.05 1.94 23.04
N VAL A 390 -24.38 2.97 23.57
CA VAL A 390 -24.47 3.34 24.99
C VAL A 390 -25.85 3.89 25.27
N SER A 391 -26.45 3.46 26.38
CA SER A 391 -27.74 3.99 26.82
C SER A 391 -27.66 5.49 27.10
N SER A 392 -28.66 6.26 26.64
CA SER A 392 -28.72 7.71 26.81
C SER A 392 -28.80 8.17 28.28
N ASP A 393 -29.13 7.27 29.20
CA ASP A 393 -29.17 7.51 30.66
C ASP A 393 -27.87 7.07 31.38
N ALA A 394 -26.85 6.63 30.64
CA ALA A 394 -25.57 6.26 31.20
C ALA A 394 -24.93 7.46 31.93
N THR A 395 -24.42 7.21 33.14
CA THR A 395 -23.76 8.25 33.93
C THR A 395 -22.40 8.58 33.33
N ILE A 396 -22.20 9.83 32.94
CA ILE A 396 -20.89 10.33 32.50
C ILE A 396 -19.98 10.47 33.73
N ILE A 397 -18.83 9.82 33.67
CA ILE A 397 -17.83 9.83 34.74
C ILE A 397 -16.68 10.74 34.29
N GLY A 398 -16.48 11.86 34.98
CA GLY A 398 -15.35 12.76 34.78
C GLY A 398 -14.35 12.68 35.94
N ASN A 399 -13.07 12.99 35.66
CA ASN A 399 -11.99 13.10 36.66
C ASN A 399 -11.83 11.87 37.57
N LYS A 400 -12.09 10.66 37.04
CA LYS A 400 -11.84 9.43 37.79
C LYS A 400 -10.35 9.11 37.76
N GLU A 401 -9.72 9.11 38.93
CA GLU A 401 -8.36 8.60 39.08
C GLU A 401 -8.37 7.07 38.95
N ILE A 402 -7.45 6.54 38.15
CA ILE A 402 -7.28 5.11 37.92
C ILE A 402 -5.86 4.74 38.33
N GLU A 403 -5.78 3.90 39.36
CA GLU A 403 -4.51 3.31 39.78
C GLU A 403 -4.23 2.07 38.93
N VAL A 404 -3.07 2.06 38.28
CA VAL A 404 -2.60 0.99 37.42
C VAL A 404 -1.28 0.46 37.95
N ASP A 405 -1.21 -0.85 38.20
CA ASP A 405 -0.01 -1.55 38.64
C ASP A 405 0.57 -2.34 37.46
N PHE A 406 1.74 -1.92 36.99
CA PHE A 406 2.45 -2.55 35.89
C PHE A 406 3.58 -3.48 36.34
N ASP A 407 3.74 -3.75 37.64
CA ASP A 407 4.70 -4.73 38.17
C ASP A 407 4.26 -6.17 37.80
N TYR A 408 4.44 -6.52 36.53
CA TYR A 408 4.07 -7.82 36.00
C TYR A 408 5.13 -8.88 36.31
N GLN A 409 4.70 -10.07 36.70
CA GLN A 409 5.60 -11.21 36.94
C GLN A 409 6.08 -11.80 35.61
N ASP A 410 7.38 -12.02 35.46
CA ASP A 410 7.91 -12.79 34.34
C ASP A 410 7.34 -14.23 34.33
N LEU A 411 6.39 -14.47 33.43
CA LEU A 411 5.75 -15.77 33.20
C LEU A 411 6.43 -16.58 32.09
N SER A 412 7.60 -16.19 31.60
CA SER A 412 8.35 -16.94 30.57
C SER A 412 8.62 -18.39 30.99
N HIS A 413 8.73 -18.63 32.29
CA HIS A 413 8.89 -19.96 32.89
C HIS A 413 7.71 -20.91 32.65
N LEU A 414 6.53 -20.41 32.27
CA LEU A 414 5.36 -21.23 31.94
C LEU A 414 5.42 -21.81 30.51
N GLY A 415 6.46 -21.51 29.73
CA GLY A 415 6.66 -22.06 28.38
C GLY A 415 5.60 -21.61 27.37
N MET A 416 4.96 -20.46 27.59
CA MET A 416 3.96 -19.89 26.69
C MET A 416 4.64 -19.24 25.49
N ALA A 417 4.14 -19.51 24.27
CA ALA A 417 4.65 -18.86 23.05
C ALA A 417 4.39 -17.34 23.04
N TYR A 418 3.33 -16.89 23.71
CA TYR A 418 2.96 -15.48 23.89
C TYR A 418 2.44 -15.28 25.32
N PRO A 419 3.25 -14.79 26.27
CA PRO A 419 2.74 -14.45 27.59
C PRO A 419 1.67 -13.34 27.47
N PRO A 420 0.59 -13.38 28.27
CA PRO A 420 -0.43 -12.34 28.22
C PRO A 420 0.17 -10.99 28.61
N GLY A 421 -0.09 -9.94 27.81
CA GLY A 421 0.34 -8.58 28.11
C GLY A 421 -0.41 -7.97 29.31
N THR A 422 0.11 -6.88 29.87
CA THR A 422 -0.46 -6.21 31.05
C THR A 422 -1.66 -5.34 30.67
N TRP A 423 -2.83 -5.96 30.49
CA TRP A 423 -4.08 -5.26 30.18
C TRP A 423 -4.86 -4.93 31.45
N ILE A 424 -5.01 -3.65 31.75
CA ILE A 424 -5.72 -3.17 32.93
C ILE A 424 -7.01 -2.49 32.48
N SER A 425 -8.14 -3.11 32.77
CA SER A 425 -9.44 -2.50 32.56
C SER A 425 -9.64 -1.31 33.50
N THR A 426 -10.09 -0.19 32.95
CA THR A 426 -10.48 1.02 33.70
C THR A 426 -11.84 0.89 34.41
N GLY A 427 -12.63 -0.13 34.02
CA GLY A 427 -14.04 -0.25 34.36
C GLY A 427 -14.91 0.88 33.80
N LEU A 428 -14.40 1.65 32.83
CA LEU A 428 -15.11 2.72 32.16
C LEU A 428 -15.43 2.31 30.72
N TYR A 429 -16.47 2.91 30.14
CA TYR A 429 -16.89 2.65 28.76
C TYR A 429 -16.96 3.96 27.96
N ALA A 430 -16.57 3.88 26.69
CA ALA A 430 -16.41 5.00 25.78
C ALA A 430 -17.56 5.01 24.76
N PRO A 431 -18.46 6.01 24.80
CA PRO A 431 -19.50 6.15 23.79
C PRO A 431 -18.91 6.60 22.44
N ALA A 432 -19.42 6.07 21.35
CA ALA A 432 -18.94 6.36 20.01
C ALA A 432 -19.41 7.73 19.55
N GLY A 433 -18.52 8.47 18.89
CA GLY A 433 -18.70 9.87 18.54
C GLY A 433 -18.35 10.83 19.67
N GLU A 434 -18.00 10.38 20.87
CA GLU A 434 -17.63 11.26 21.97
C GLU A 434 -16.11 11.42 22.09
N THR A 435 -15.69 12.54 22.68
CA THR A 435 -14.27 12.80 22.96
C THR A 435 -13.97 12.40 24.39
N ILE A 436 -12.87 11.69 24.57
CA ILE A 436 -12.34 11.29 25.86
C ILE A 436 -11.06 12.07 26.11
N GLU A 437 -10.82 12.42 27.37
CA GLU A 437 -9.61 13.11 27.79
C GLU A 437 -8.90 12.23 28.82
N ILE A 438 -7.62 11.96 28.58
CA ILE A 438 -6.78 11.14 29.45
C ILE A 438 -5.57 11.97 29.85
N ASP A 439 -5.44 12.20 31.16
CA ASP A 439 -4.28 12.88 31.73
C ASP A 439 -3.25 11.82 32.16
N VAL A 440 -2.06 11.84 31.54
CA VAL A 440 -0.95 10.96 31.91
C VAL A 440 0.00 11.71 32.86
N PRO A 441 0.27 11.18 34.08
CA PRO A 441 1.23 11.79 35.00
C PRO A 441 2.64 11.88 34.41
N GLU A 442 3.37 12.92 34.81
CA GLU A 442 4.78 13.08 34.45
C GLU A 442 5.62 11.87 34.93
N GLY A 443 6.54 11.40 34.09
CA GLY A 443 7.41 10.26 34.39
C GLY A 443 6.86 8.89 33.99
N ILE A 444 5.69 8.84 33.33
CA ILE A 444 5.16 7.62 32.71
C ILE A 444 5.46 7.63 31.21
N GLU A 445 6.19 6.62 30.75
CA GLU A 445 6.51 6.42 29.33
C GLU A 445 5.83 5.13 28.82
N ASP A 446 5.70 5.01 27.49
CA ASP A 446 5.21 3.81 26.80
C ASP A 446 3.85 3.26 27.27
N LEU A 447 2.96 4.17 27.69
CA LEU A 447 1.57 3.86 28.03
C LEU A 447 0.66 3.93 26.79
N TYR A 448 -0.25 2.96 26.67
CA TYR A 448 -1.22 2.86 25.57
C TYR A 448 -2.63 2.75 26.13
N VAL A 449 -3.59 3.29 25.36
CA VAL A 449 -5.01 3.05 25.58
C VAL A 449 -5.57 2.23 24.42
N GLN A 450 -6.40 1.24 24.75
CA GLN A 450 -7.29 0.59 23.81
C GLN A 450 -8.74 0.93 24.17
N VAL A 451 -9.52 1.32 23.16
CA VAL A 451 -10.97 1.45 23.23
C VAL A 451 -11.59 0.27 22.52
N GLY A 452 -12.31 -0.58 23.26
CA GLY A 452 -12.87 -1.84 22.79
C GLY A 452 -12.26 -3.03 23.52
N SER A 453 -13.06 -4.07 23.79
CA SER A 453 -12.62 -5.28 24.53
C SER A 453 -12.08 -6.40 23.65
N HIS A 454 -11.95 -6.16 22.36
CA HIS A 454 -11.61 -7.16 21.35
C HIS A 454 -10.15 -7.06 20.94
N THR A 455 -9.54 -8.21 20.65
CA THR A 455 -8.21 -8.32 20.02
C THR A 455 -8.28 -9.01 18.66
N ASP A 456 -9.46 -9.56 18.32
CA ASP A 456 -9.63 -10.30 17.09
C ASP A 456 -9.72 -9.37 15.88
N VAL A 457 -8.94 -9.69 14.85
CA VAL A 457 -8.98 -9.04 13.54
C VAL A 457 -9.68 -9.97 12.56
N LEU A 458 -10.90 -9.62 12.15
CA LEU A 458 -11.72 -10.48 11.28
C LEU A 458 -11.53 -10.23 9.78
N THR A 459 -10.63 -9.34 9.37
CA THR A 459 -10.44 -8.95 7.95
C THR A 459 -10.13 -10.14 7.04
N GLY A 460 -9.51 -11.19 7.58
CA GLY A 460 -9.22 -12.46 6.90
C GLY A 460 -10.40 -13.44 6.78
N LYS A 461 -11.54 -13.20 7.44
CA LYS A 461 -12.75 -14.04 7.32
C LYS A 461 -13.48 -13.74 6.01
N THR A 462 -14.11 -14.75 5.42
CA THR A 462 -14.93 -14.63 4.19
C THR A 462 -16.27 -13.94 4.43
N THR A 463 -16.82 -14.13 5.63
CA THR A 463 -18.09 -13.55 6.09
C THR A 463 -17.85 -12.74 7.35
N TRP A 464 -18.41 -11.54 7.40
CA TRP A 464 -18.34 -10.64 8.54
C TRP A 464 -19.73 -10.46 9.14
N SER A 465 -19.92 -10.78 10.42
CA SER A 465 -21.19 -10.53 11.13
C SER A 465 -21.27 -9.12 11.74
N ARG A 466 -20.15 -8.39 11.69
CA ARG A 466 -19.94 -7.03 12.21
C ARG A 466 -18.70 -6.44 11.55
N MET A 467 -18.39 -5.18 11.84
CA MET A 467 -17.10 -4.61 11.45
C MET A 467 -15.93 -5.48 11.91
N PRO A 468 -14.92 -5.72 11.04
CA PRO A 468 -13.89 -6.70 11.31
C PRO A 468 -12.84 -6.25 12.32
N ILE A 469 -12.70 -4.94 12.54
CA ILE A 469 -11.94 -4.35 13.64
C ILE A 469 -12.90 -3.42 14.39
N VAL A 470 -12.96 -3.60 15.70
CA VAL A 470 -13.88 -2.89 16.62
C VAL A 470 -13.17 -2.36 17.86
N ALA A 471 -11.86 -2.59 17.94
CA ALA A 471 -11.01 -2.06 18.98
C ALA A 471 -9.94 -1.17 18.33
N MET A 472 -9.66 -0.03 18.95
CA MET A 472 -8.68 0.94 18.47
C MET A 472 -7.67 1.24 19.56
N GLU A 473 -6.43 1.46 19.16
CA GLU A 473 -5.31 1.66 20.08
C GLU A 473 -4.57 2.95 19.74
N GLU A 474 -4.16 3.68 20.78
CA GLU A 474 -3.37 4.90 20.67
C GLU A 474 -2.27 4.93 21.75
N LYS A 475 -1.09 5.45 21.41
CA LYS A 475 -0.04 5.73 22.40
C LYS A 475 -0.40 7.02 23.13
N LEU A 476 -0.38 6.99 24.45
CA LEU A 476 -0.58 8.19 25.24
C LEU A 476 0.74 8.95 25.37
N ASN A 477 0.71 10.24 25.06
CA ASN A 477 1.86 11.13 25.21
C ASN A 477 1.83 11.79 26.60
N LEU A 478 2.97 12.35 27.02
CA LEU A 478 3.01 13.27 28.16
C LEU A 478 2.07 14.45 27.87
N GLU A 479 1.37 14.94 28.89
CA GLU A 479 0.26 15.92 28.81
C GLU A 479 -1.11 15.32 28.43
N GLN A 480 -2.14 16.18 28.37
CA GLN A 480 -3.54 15.77 28.15
C GLN A 480 -3.71 15.19 26.73
N THR A 481 -4.05 13.91 26.63
CA THR A 481 -4.39 13.27 25.36
C THR A 481 -5.90 13.34 25.13
N LYS A 482 -6.32 13.95 24.02
CA LYS A 482 -7.73 13.97 23.59
C LYS A 482 -7.94 13.01 22.45
N LEU A 483 -8.93 12.14 22.56
CA LEU A 483 -9.21 11.10 21.56
C LEU A 483 -10.70 11.09 21.23
N LYS A 484 -11.06 11.01 19.96
CA LYS A 484 -12.44 10.70 19.58
C LYS A 484 -12.60 9.19 19.49
N VAL A 485 -13.70 8.70 20.05
CA VAL A 485 -14.06 7.29 20.01
C VAL A 485 -14.87 7.02 18.75
N LEU A 486 -14.34 6.29 17.76
CA LEU A 486 -15.11 6.00 16.54
C LEU A 486 -16.06 4.80 16.72
N MET A 487 -15.62 3.79 17.49
CA MET A 487 -16.37 2.58 17.84
C MET A 487 -16.50 2.51 19.35
N GLU A 488 -17.67 2.14 19.84
CA GLU A 488 -17.90 2.05 21.29
C GLU A 488 -17.00 1.00 21.93
N GLY A 489 -16.65 1.18 23.21
CA GLY A 489 -15.85 0.16 23.88
C GLY A 489 -15.38 0.46 25.28
N LEU A 490 -14.98 -0.60 25.99
CA LEU A 490 -14.29 -0.52 27.28
C LEU A 490 -12.91 0.13 27.11
N TYR A 491 -12.48 0.98 28.05
CA TYR A 491 -11.09 1.44 28.06
C TYR A 491 -10.20 0.42 28.78
N ILE A 492 -9.11 0.08 28.10
CA ILE A 492 -8.06 -0.79 28.60
C ILE A 492 -6.75 -0.02 28.51
N LEU A 493 -6.04 0.08 29.62
CA LEU A 493 -4.69 0.66 29.67
C LEU A 493 -3.67 -0.46 29.69
N TYR A 494 -2.59 -0.30 28.95
CA TYR A 494 -1.49 -1.27 28.95
C TYR A 494 -0.15 -0.60 28.60
N GLN A 495 0.95 -1.23 29.01
CA GLN A 495 2.30 -0.85 28.58
C GLN A 495 2.83 -1.88 27.59
N LYS A 496 3.49 -1.42 26.51
CA LYS A 496 4.27 -2.32 25.65
C LYS A 496 5.64 -2.51 26.30
N LEU A 497 5.93 -3.72 26.77
CA LEU A 497 7.29 -4.10 27.14
C LEU A 497 8.16 -3.91 25.90
N GLN A 498 9.22 -3.09 26.00
CA GLN A 498 10.23 -3.09 24.96
C GLN A 498 10.74 -4.52 24.83
N SER A 499 10.59 -5.11 23.64
CA SER A 499 11.29 -6.35 23.34
C SER A 499 12.77 -6.05 23.53
N GLN A 500 13.38 -6.65 24.55
CA GLN A 500 14.83 -6.73 24.60
C GLN A 500 15.24 -7.53 23.35
N VAL A 501 15.68 -6.81 22.33
CA VAL A 501 16.33 -7.39 21.15
C VAL A 501 17.77 -7.71 21.52
#